data_AF-A0A5C4LFI3-F1
#
_entry.id   AF-A0A5C4LFI3-F1
#
_cell.length_a   1.000
_cell.length_b   1.000
_cell.length_c   1.000
_cell.angle_alpha   90.00
_cell.angle_beta   90.00
_cell.angle_gamma   90.00
#
_symmetry.space_group_name_H-M   'P 1'
#
loop_
_entity.id
_entity.type
_entity.pdbx_description
1 polymer ?
#
loop_
_entity_poly.entity_id
_entity_poly.type
_entity_poly.pdbx_seq_one_letter_code
_entity_poly.pdbx_strand_id
1 'polypeptide(L)'
;MLSVNAISKKMIRVTSVYGSETKTLPGVLTSLAQNDISAFPALRPHQRHAWHAFLVQLGALALIRAGREAMPEDEETWCGLLRGLTPDFPNDEPWCLVAPPDKPALLQPPIPGGLTNLKNAVPTPDALDMLVTSKNHDLKSEVMMAVEPDDWLFALVALQTTEGFLGAGNYGISRMNGGFANRPAFSVVPTTGPVSPVRRDVEALVARRRTDDVPPVYAAEGGLGLVWLHPWDGATSLQPSELDPLYIEICRRVRLVDEGGRIAARAGGSKVPRIVPIPGGAPGDPWAPMVSDKDGIKILTVDAGGFHYRRMVRLLFGRDGHVLPFLAEMVPTDAEEGLVIRARALTRGQGKTEGLHERDIPISRTVYRAMRNRAADAIGHAATERVTLAAEIQNRVLKPALLALFQNGPETVDYQDKGANARARDLLTRFDRAVDVSFFEDLWAEFEPEADPEAVRKAWVQRLVREVARHLLKEADAGLSKAVGRRWRALVRAEAVFWAGARNPKTDLPQFFPEPKRDDAA
;
A
#
# COMPACT_ATOMS: atom_id res chain seq x y z
N MET A 1 25.80 -17.18 -24.23
CA MET A 1 24.75 -16.33 -23.62
C MET A 1 24.15 -17.13 -22.48
N LEU A 2 24.25 -16.62 -21.26
CA LEU A 2 23.61 -17.18 -20.08
C LEU A 2 22.10 -17.35 -20.34
N SER A 3 21.61 -18.58 -20.45
CA SER A 3 20.19 -18.85 -20.68
C SER A 3 19.47 -18.92 -19.33
N VAL A 4 18.75 -17.84 -19.00
CA VAL A 4 18.01 -17.70 -17.75
C VAL A 4 16.53 -17.56 -18.08
N ASN A 5 15.91 -18.70 -18.41
CA ASN A 5 14.50 -18.81 -18.80
C ASN A 5 13.64 -19.12 -17.58
N ALA A 6 12.71 -18.21 -17.24
CA ALA A 6 11.84 -18.33 -16.07
C ALA A 6 10.88 -19.52 -16.14
N ILE A 7 10.51 -20.00 -17.34
CA ILE A 7 9.62 -21.15 -17.50
C ILE A 7 10.36 -22.47 -17.22
N SER A 8 11.58 -22.63 -17.72
CA SER A 8 12.27 -23.93 -17.75
C SER A 8 13.46 -24.06 -16.80
N LYS A 9 13.95 -22.95 -16.22
CA LYS A 9 15.07 -22.96 -15.28
C LYS A 9 14.60 -22.57 -13.88
N LYS A 10 15.00 -23.38 -12.90
CA LYS A 10 14.83 -23.05 -11.49
C LYS A 10 15.72 -21.85 -11.17
N MET A 11 15.09 -20.71 -10.88
CA MET A 11 15.81 -19.46 -10.67
C MET A 11 15.23 -18.60 -9.54
N ILE A 12 14.05 -18.95 -9.01
CA ILE A 12 13.35 -18.20 -7.98
C ILE A 12 13.50 -18.92 -6.65
N ARG A 13 14.26 -18.34 -5.71
CA ARG A 13 14.43 -18.88 -4.36
C ARG A 13 13.16 -18.65 -3.56
N VAL A 14 12.70 -19.70 -2.88
CA VAL A 14 11.50 -19.69 -2.04
C VAL A 14 11.77 -20.46 -0.75
N THR A 15 11.04 -20.11 0.30
CA THR A 15 10.91 -20.93 1.50
C THR A 15 9.53 -21.54 1.49
N SER A 16 9.44 -22.86 1.36
CA SER A 16 8.19 -23.61 1.43
C SER A 16 8.05 -24.33 2.77
N VAL A 17 6.92 -25.01 2.96
CA VAL A 17 6.70 -25.91 4.11
C VAL A 17 7.74 -27.04 4.20
N TYR A 18 8.45 -27.33 3.11
CA TYR A 18 9.51 -28.35 3.02
C TYR A 18 10.93 -27.78 3.18
N GLY A 19 11.08 -26.46 3.36
CA GLY A 19 12.36 -25.78 3.50
C GLY A 19 12.71 -24.86 2.33
N SER A 20 14.00 -24.53 2.20
CA SER A 20 14.48 -23.65 1.13
C SER A 20 14.67 -24.41 -0.17
N GLU A 21 14.11 -23.88 -1.25
CA GLU A 21 14.22 -24.47 -2.59
C GLU A 21 14.28 -23.39 -3.66
N THR A 22 14.63 -23.77 -4.89
CA THR A 22 14.59 -22.89 -6.06
C THR A 22 13.60 -23.45 -7.07
N LYS A 23 12.67 -22.63 -7.53
CA LYS A 23 11.59 -23.02 -8.45
C LYS A 23 11.67 -22.25 -9.77
N THR A 24 11.00 -22.78 -10.79
CA THR A 24 10.66 -22.06 -12.03
C THR A 24 9.49 -21.10 -11.73
N LEU A 25 9.16 -20.18 -12.65
CA LEU A 25 7.97 -19.34 -12.53
C LEU A 25 6.66 -20.16 -12.54
N PRO A 26 6.46 -21.15 -13.43
CA PRO A 26 5.38 -22.13 -13.32
C PRO A 26 5.31 -22.81 -11.95
N GLY A 27 6.45 -23.31 -11.44
CA GLY A 27 6.51 -23.98 -10.14
C GLY A 27 6.18 -23.05 -8.97
N VAL A 28 6.50 -21.76 -9.06
CA VAL A 28 6.05 -20.75 -8.09
C VAL A 28 4.53 -20.61 -8.12
N LEU A 29 3.92 -20.48 -9.31
CA LEU A 29 2.45 -20.37 -9.44
C LEU A 29 1.73 -21.64 -8.94
N THR A 30 2.28 -22.82 -9.21
CA THR A 30 1.80 -24.10 -8.66
C THR A 30 1.82 -24.11 -7.13
N SER A 31 2.96 -23.81 -6.51
CA SER A 31 3.07 -23.83 -5.05
C SER A 31 2.25 -22.70 -4.39
N LEU A 32 2.00 -21.59 -5.08
CA LEU A 32 1.06 -20.57 -4.62
C LEU A 32 -0.40 -21.03 -4.72
N ALA A 33 -0.77 -21.81 -5.74
CA ALA A 33 -2.10 -22.41 -5.83
C ALA A 33 -2.36 -23.36 -4.65
N GLN A 34 -1.33 -24.06 -4.18
CA GLN A 34 -1.35 -24.99 -3.03
C GLN A 34 -1.15 -24.30 -1.68
N ASN A 35 -0.81 -23.00 -1.66
CA ASN A 35 -0.45 -22.24 -0.46
C ASN A 35 0.78 -22.80 0.30
N ASP A 36 1.77 -23.31 -0.43
CA ASP A 36 2.96 -23.96 0.12
C ASP A 36 4.16 -23.01 0.30
N ILE A 37 4.10 -21.79 -0.23
CA ILE A 37 5.18 -20.79 -0.11
C ILE A 37 4.93 -19.87 1.09
N SER A 38 5.87 -19.88 2.04
CA SER A 38 5.84 -18.98 3.20
C SER A 38 6.60 -17.67 2.98
N ALA A 39 7.66 -17.68 2.16
CA ALA A 39 8.46 -16.49 1.89
C ALA A 39 9.27 -16.57 0.58
N PHE A 40 9.63 -15.40 0.06
CA PHE A 40 10.64 -15.19 -0.97
C PHE A 40 11.87 -14.54 -0.30
N PRO A 41 12.92 -15.31 0.07
CA PRO A 41 14.01 -14.81 0.92
C PRO A 41 14.83 -13.67 0.29
N ALA A 42 14.88 -13.60 -1.04
CA ALA A 42 15.58 -12.54 -1.78
C ALA A 42 14.72 -11.29 -2.04
N LEU A 43 13.41 -11.36 -1.77
CA LEU A 43 12.48 -10.27 -2.05
C LEU A 43 12.55 -9.19 -0.97
N ARG A 44 12.92 -7.97 -1.36
CA ARG A 44 13.03 -6.84 -0.43
C ARG A 44 11.66 -6.28 -0.05
N PRO A 45 11.53 -5.60 1.11
CA PRO A 45 10.23 -5.12 1.58
C PRO A 45 9.46 -4.26 0.58
N HIS A 46 10.11 -3.32 -0.11
CA HIS A 46 9.45 -2.43 -1.07
C HIS A 46 9.02 -3.13 -2.37
N GLN A 47 9.57 -4.31 -2.66
CA GLN A 47 9.27 -5.10 -3.86
C GLN A 47 8.06 -6.02 -3.66
N ARG A 48 7.62 -6.25 -2.42
CA ARG A 48 6.58 -7.26 -2.06
C ARG A 48 5.28 -7.08 -2.83
N HIS A 49 4.77 -5.85 -2.90
CA HIS A 49 3.51 -5.61 -3.62
C HIS A 49 3.70 -5.72 -5.13
N ALA A 50 4.81 -5.21 -5.69
CA ALA A 50 5.10 -5.33 -7.11
C ALA A 50 5.16 -6.79 -7.55
N TRP A 51 5.82 -7.64 -6.76
CA TRP A 51 5.89 -9.08 -7.01
C TRP A 51 4.53 -9.77 -6.92
N HIS A 52 3.73 -9.46 -5.89
CA HIS A 52 2.37 -9.97 -5.76
C HIS A 52 1.50 -9.57 -6.97
N ALA A 53 1.50 -8.29 -7.33
CA ALA A 53 0.71 -7.78 -8.45
C ALA A 53 1.14 -8.42 -9.77
N PHE A 54 2.46 -8.58 -10.00
CA PHE A 54 2.99 -9.27 -11.18
C PHE A 54 2.46 -10.70 -11.30
N LEU A 55 2.56 -11.50 -10.23
CA LEU A 55 2.08 -12.88 -10.22
C LEU A 55 0.57 -12.98 -10.43
N VAL A 56 -0.19 -12.11 -9.79
CA VAL A 56 -1.65 -12.08 -9.90
C VAL A 56 -2.09 -11.68 -11.31
N GLN A 57 -1.55 -10.59 -11.86
CA GLN A 57 -1.88 -10.14 -13.21
C GLN A 57 -1.49 -11.20 -14.25
N LEU A 58 -0.31 -11.80 -14.10
CA LEU A 58 0.17 -12.84 -14.99
C LEU A 58 -0.73 -14.08 -14.96
N GLY A 59 -1.07 -14.55 -13.74
CA GLY A 59 -1.96 -15.69 -13.53
C GLY A 59 -3.34 -15.42 -14.13
N ALA A 60 -3.95 -14.28 -13.80
CA ALA A 60 -5.26 -13.90 -14.31
C ALA A 60 -5.28 -13.81 -15.85
N LEU A 61 -4.30 -13.13 -16.46
CA LEU A 61 -4.18 -13.04 -17.92
C LEU A 61 -4.09 -14.42 -18.58
N ALA A 62 -3.30 -15.33 -18.00
CA ALA A 62 -3.14 -16.69 -18.52
C ALA A 62 -4.44 -17.51 -18.43
N LEU A 63 -5.14 -17.43 -17.29
CA LEU A 63 -6.41 -18.13 -17.06
C LEU A 63 -7.52 -17.59 -17.95
N ILE A 64 -7.66 -16.26 -18.05
CA ILE A 64 -8.66 -15.59 -18.91
C ILE A 64 -8.47 -16.02 -20.36
N ARG A 65 -7.24 -15.97 -20.89
CA ARG A 65 -6.95 -16.39 -22.27
C ARG A 65 -7.28 -17.85 -22.53
N ALA A 66 -7.06 -18.72 -21.54
CA ALA A 66 -7.36 -20.14 -21.63
C ALA A 66 -8.81 -20.51 -21.28
N GLY A 67 -9.65 -19.54 -20.93
CA GLY A 67 -11.04 -19.77 -20.50
C GLY A 67 -11.17 -20.53 -19.17
N ARG A 68 -10.12 -20.55 -18.34
CA ARG A 68 -10.10 -21.27 -17.04
C ARG A 68 -10.50 -20.36 -15.88
N GLU A 69 -11.06 -20.97 -14.83
CA GLU A 69 -11.53 -20.27 -13.62
C GLU A 69 -10.53 -20.31 -12.48
N ALA A 70 -10.06 -21.52 -12.17
CA ALA A 70 -9.23 -21.81 -11.02
C ALA A 70 -7.74 -21.91 -11.40
N MET A 71 -6.87 -21.57 -10.45
CA MET A 71 -5.44 -21.79 -10.62
C MET A 71 -5.13 -23.30 -10.68
N PRO A 72 -4.39 -23.78 -11.69
CA PRO A 72 -3.87 -25.14 -11.69
C PRO A 72 -2.92 -25.39 -10.52
N GLU A 73 -2.93 -26.62 -10.02
CA GLU A 73 -2.05 -27.10 -8.94
C GLU A 73 -0.91 -27.98 -9.47
N ASP A 74 -0.66 -27.95 -10.79
CA ASP A 74 0.43 -28.67 -11.46
C ASP A 74 1.27 -27.75 -12.35
N GLU A 75 2.58 -28.02 -12.42
CA GLU A 75 3.54 -27.15 -13.10
C GLU A 75 3.43 -27.24 -14.63
N GLU A 76 3.04 -28.40 -15.17
CA GLU A 76 2.92 -28.64 -16.62
C GLU A 76 1.80 -27.78 -17.23
N THR A 77 0.64 -27.73 -16.58
CA THR A 77 -0.47 -26.88 -17.01
C THR A 77 -0.07 -25.40 -16.96
N TRP A 78 0.64 -24.95 -15.93
CA TRP A 78 1.17 -23.58 -15.87
C TRP A 78 2.17 -23.28 -16.99
N CYS A 79 3.06 -24.22 -17.33
CA CYS A 79 3.97 -24.06 -18.47
C CYS A 79 3.20 -23.83 -19.78
N GLY A 80 2.18 -24.64 -20.05
CA GLY A 80 1.33 -24.48 -21.24
C GLY A 80 0.55 -23.15 -21.24
N LEU A 81 0.03 -22.75 -20.08
CA LEU A 81 -0.68 -21.48 -19.92
C LEU A 81 0.19 -20.25 -20.19
N LEU A 82 1.40 -20.21 -19.62
CA LEU A 82 2.31 -19.09 -19.84
C LEU A 82 2.78 -19.01 -21.30
N ARG A 83 3.17 -20.14 -21.91
CA ARG A 83 3.52 -20.18 -23.34
C ARG A 83 2.36 -19.80 -24.24
N GLY A 84 1.14 -20.11 -23.83
CA GLY A 84 -0.09 -19.69 -24.52
C GLY A 84 -0.27 -18.17 -24.61
N LEU A 85 0.35 -17.39 -23.71
CA LEU A 85 0.38 -15.92 -23.81
C LEU A 85 1.34 -15.41 -24.89
N THR A 86 2.29 -16.22 -25.34
CA THR A 86 3.37 -15.83 -26.26
C THR A 86 3.56 -16.83 -27.40
N PRO A 87 2.52 -17.16 -28.18
CA PRO A 87 2.57 -18.23 -29.19
C PRO A 87 3.59 -17.97 -30.31
N ASP A 88 3.90 -16.70 -30.59
CA ASP A 88 4.84 -16.30 -31.65
C ASP A 88 6.32 -16.47 -31.27
N PHE A 89 6.59 -16.92 -30.04
CA PHE A 89 7.93 -17.03 -29.46
C PHE A 89 8.21 -18.47 -28.96
N PRO A 90 8.43 -19.43 -29.87
CA PRO A 90 8.57 -20.85 -29.52
C PRO A 90 9.82 -21.16 -28.69
N ASN A 91 10.81 -20.24 -28.62
CA ASN A 91 12.01 -20.41 -27.80
C ASN A 91 11.92 -19.68 -26.46
N ASP A 92 10.71 -19.25 -26.05
CA ASP A 92 10.45 -18.57 -24.79
C ASP A 92 11.25 -17.26 -24.61
N GLU A 93 11.60 -16.54 -25.67
CA GLU A 93 12.35 -15.27 -25.57
C GLU A 93 11.70 -14.28 -24.57
N PRO A 94 10.37 -14.04 -24.59
CA PRO A 94 9.68 -13.18 -23.61
C PRO A 94 9.76 -13.63 -22.14
N TRP A 95 10.24 -14.84 -21.87
CA TRP A 95 10.37 -15.43 -20.53
C TRP A 95 11.83 -15.55 -20.07
N CYS A 96 12.78 -15.18 -20.93
CA CYS A 96 14.19 -15.10 -20.58
C CYS A 96 14.51 -13.77 -19.90
N LEU A 97 15.31 -13.78 -18.82
CA LEU A 97 15.86 -12.54 -18.26
C LEU A 97 16.85 -11.90 -19.22
N VAL A 98 17.66 -12.70 -19.92
CA VAL A 98 18.63 -12.26 -20.92
C VAL A 98 18.28 -12.85 -22.27
N ALA A 99 18.06 -12.00 -23.28
CA ALA A 99 17.79 -12.40 -24.66
C ALA A 99 18.36 -11.36 -25.66
N PRO A 100 18.46 -11.67 -26.98
CA PRO A 100 18.93 -10.73 -28.00
C PRO A 100 18.12 -9.42 -28.02
N PRO A 101 18.74 -8.22 -28.07
CA PRO A 101 18.05 -6.93 -27.90
C PRO A 101 16.88 -6.64 -28.86
N ASP A 102 16.86 -7.26 -30.03
CA ASP A 102 15.82 -7.17 -31.05
C ASP A 102 14.60 -8.08 -30.77
N LYS A 103 14.69 -8.92 -29.74
CA LYS A 103 13.63 -9.81 -29.25
C LYS A 103 13.10 -9.34 -27.90
N PRO A 104 11.85 -9.67 -27.55
CA PRO A 104 11.37 -9.45 -26.19
C PRO A 104 12.16 -10.30 -25.19
N ALA A 105 12.27 -9.80 -23.98
CA ALA A 105 12.76 -10.52 -22.80
C ALA A 105 11.80 -10.22 -21.64
N LEU A 106 11.81 -11.02 -20.57
CA LEU A 106 10.88 -10.87 -19.46
C LEU A 106 10.95 -9.44 -18.90
N LEU A 107 9.82 -8.71 -18.99
CA LEU A 107 9.66 -7.30 -18.59
C LEU A 107 10.60 -6.31 -19.31
N GLN A 108 11.06 -6.66 -20.51
CA GLN A 108 12.02 -5.89 -21.29
C GLN A 108 11.64 -5.93 -22.78
N PRO A 109 11.27 -4.79 -23.39
CA PRO A 109 10.79 -4.79 -24.75
C PRO A 109 11.92 -5.05 -25.77
N PRO A 110 11.59 -5.48 -27.00
CA PRO A 110 12.50 -5.34 -28.13
C PRO A 110 12.94 -3.87 -28.28
N ILE A 111 14.21 -3.66 -28.56
CA ILE A 111 14.81 -2.33 -28.67
C ILE A 111 15.27 -2.10 -30.11
N PRO A 112 14.49 -1.35 -30.92
CA PRO A 112 14.91 -0.97 -32.26
C PRO A 112 16.27 -0.24 -32.23
N GLY A 113 17.21 -0.66 -33.07
CA GLY A 113 18.58 -0.13 -33.08
C GLY A 113 19.51 -0.72 -31.99
N GLY A 114 19.02 -1.67 -31.20
CA GLY A 114 19.80 -2.41 -30.21
C GLY A 114 20.25 -1.57 -29.02
N LEU A 115 21.35 -1.99 -28.38
CA LEU A 115 21.85 -1.41 -27.12
C LEU A 115 22.48 -0.02 -27.26
N THR A 116 22.71 0.47 -28.48
CA THR A 116 23.41 1.75 -28.76
C THR A 116 22.76 2.95 -28.05
N ASN A 117 21.44 2.90 -27.86
CA ASN A 117 20.66 3.93 -27.19
C ASN A 117 20.51 3.74 -25.67
N LEU A 118 21.03 2.64 -25.11
CA LEU A 118 21.04 2.34 -23.68
C LEU A 118 22.46 2.51 -23.11
N LYS A 119 22.85 3.76 -22.90
CA LYS A 119 24.24 4.15 -22.59
C LYS A 119 24.65 3.88 -21.14
N ASN A 120 23.69 3.74 -20.22
CA ASN A 120 24.00 3.59 -18.81
C ASN A 120 24.26 2.12 -18.49
N ALA A 121 25.42 1.81 -17.94
CA ALA A 121 25.71 0.50 -17.37
C ALA A 121 25.19 0.44 -15.94
N VAL A 122 24.51 -0.65 -15.59
CA VAL A 122 24.00 -0.91 -14.25
C VAL A 122 24.55 -2.28 -13.82
N PRO A 123 25.55 -2.33 -12.93
CA PRO A 123 26.29 -3.56 -12.66
C PRO A 123 25.55 -4.51 -11.70
N THR A 124 24.57 -4.02 -10.93
CA THR A 124 23.89 -4.80 -9.89
C THR A 124 22.39 -4.48 -9.82
N PRO A 125 21.55 -5.38 -9.27
CA PRO A 125 20.11 -5.19 -9.22
C PRO A 125 19.67 -4.11 -8.21
N ASP A 126 20.42 -3.89 -7.13
CA ASP A 126 20.17 -2.79 -6.19
C ASP A 126 20.45 -1.39 -6.77
N ALA A 127 21.22 -1.30 -7.85
CA ALA A 127 21.35 -0.06 -8.62
C ALA A 127 20.21 0.13 -9.63
N LEU A 128 19.57 -0.95 -10.05
CA LEU A 128 18.43 -0.93 -10.96
C LEU A 128 17.13 -0.48 -10.25
N ASP A 129 16.92 -0.95 -9.02
CA ASP A 129 15.74 -0.68 -8.18
C ASP A 129 16.17 0.02 -6.88
N MET A 130 16.70 1.24 -7.05
CA MET A 130 17.26 2.03 -5.96
C MET A 130 16.21 2.94 -5.33
N LEU A 131 16.03 2.84 -4.01
CA LEU A 131 15.26 3.81 -3.24
C LEU A 131 16.05 5.12 -3.11
N VAL A 132 15.45 6.23 -3.55
CA VAL A 132 16.09 7.55 -3.46
C VAL A 132 15.99 8.05 -2.02
N THR A 133 17.00 7.76 -1.22
CA THR A 133 17.12 8.21 0.18
C THR A 133 17.91 9.52 0.28
N SER A 134 17.90 10.18 1.44
CA SER A 134 18.71 11.38 1.66
C SER A 134 20.20 11.07 1.52
N LYS A 135 20.82 11.56 0.44
CA LYS A 135 22.27 11.58 0.15
C LYS A 135 23.02 10.28 0.48
N ASN A 136 22.72 9.13 -0.12
CA ASN A 136 23.54 7.89 -0.06
C ASN A 136 24.08 7.44 1.33
N HIS A 137 23.59 8.01 2.44
CA HIS A 137 24.09 7.70 3.78
C HIS A 137 23.36 6.49 4.37
N ASP A 138 22.12 6.23 3.92
CA ASP A 138 21.25 5.17 4.47
C ASP A 138 21.34 3.85 3.67
N LEU A 139 21.52 3.91 2.34
CA LEU A 139 21.66 2.74 1.47
C LEU A 139 22.78 2.99 0.45
N LYS A 140 23.78 2.10 0.43
CA LYS A 140 24.80 2.09 -0.62
C LYS A 140 24.25 1.36 -1.84
N SER A 141 24.35 1.99 -3.00
CA SER A 141 24.10 1.34 -4.30
C SER A 141 25.28 0.47 -4.71
N GLU A 142 25.03 -0.52 -5.57
CA GLU A 142 26.07 -1.34 -6.20
C GLU A 142 26.86 -2.22 -5.23
N VAL A 143 26.20 -2.68 -4.15
CA VAL A 143 26.86 -3.49 -3.12
C VAL A 143 26.49 -4.97 -3.15
N MET A 144 25.51 -5.36 -3.97
CA MET A 144 25.18 -6.78 -4.11
C MET A 144 26.27 -7.50 -4.92
N MET A 145 27.10 -8.28 -4.23
CA MET A 145 28.23 -9.01 -4.83
C MET A 145 27.91 -10.47 -5.19
N ALA A 146 26.96 -11.10 -4.48
CA ALA A 146 26.50 -12.48 -4.71
C ALA A 146 25.06 -12.46 -5.23
N VAL A 147 24.91 -11.98 -6.47
CA VAL A 147 23.61 -11.77 -7.11
C VAL A 147 23.16 -13.03 -7.82
N GLU A 148 21.93 -13.44 -7.58
CA GLU A 148 21.25 -14.53 -8.28
C GLU A 148 20.22 -13.97 -9.28
N PRO A 149 19.73 -14.79 -10.23
CA PRO A 149 18.72 -14.37 -11.20
C PRO A 149 17.45 -13.73 -10.63
N ASP A 150 16.95 -14.22 -9.50
CA ASP A 150 15.74 -13.68 -8.88
C ASP A 150 15.92 -12.28 -8.28
N ASP A 151 17.12 -11.92 -7.85
CA ASP A 151 17.44 -10.55 -7.42
C ASP A 151 17.21 -9.56 -8.58
N TRP A 152 17.62 -9.93 -9.81
CA TRP A 152 17.36 -9.14 -11.02
C TRP A 152 15.89 -9.16 -11.42
N LEU A 153 15.21 -10.30 -11.28
CA LEU A 153 13.77 -10.40 -11.56
C LEU A 153 12.98 -9.46 -10.64
N PHE A 154 13.23 -9.49 -9.33
CA PHE A 154 12.50 -8.67 -8.37
C PHE A 154 12.78 -7.17 -8.57
N ALA A 155 14.04 -6.81 -8.86
CA ALA A 155 14.40 -5.44 -9.22
C ALA A 155 13.70 -4.98 -10.51
N LEU A 156 13.66 -5.81 -11.56
CA LEU A 156 12.93 -5.51 -12.79
C LEU A 156 11.43 -5.33 -12.55
N VAL A 157 10.80 -6.24 -11.80
CA VAL A 157 9.37 -6.17 -11.49
C VAL A 157 9.04 -4.86 -10.76
N ALA A 158 9.79 -4.52 -9.72
CA ALA A 158 9.58 -3.28 -8.97
C ALA A 158 9.81 -2.04 -9.84
N LEU A 159 10.96 -1.97 -10.54
CA LEU A 159 11.30 -0.89 -11.45
C LEU A 159 10.19 -0.66 -12.48
N GLN A 160 9.75 -1.72 -13.14
CA GLN A 160 8.87 -1.62 -14.30
C GLN A 160 7.43 -1.29 -13.92
N THR A 161 6.95 -1.78 -12.78
CA THR A 161 5.52 -1.77 -12.43
C THR A 161 5.14 -0.79 -11.31
N THR A 162 6.11 -0.12 -10.68
CA THR A 162 5.85 0.81 -9.56
C THR A 162 6.63 2.13 -9.56
N GLU A 163 7.54 2.35 -10.52
CA GLU A 163 8.37 3.54 -10.52
C GLU A 163 7.63 4.83 -10.87
N GLY A 164 8.08 5.92 -10.23
CA GLY A 164 7.59 7.27 -10.48
C GLY A 164 8.43 8.01 -11.52
N PHE A 165 8.21 9.31 -11.66
CA PHE A 165 9.03 10.20 -12.47
C PHE A 165 10.34 10.53 -11.74
N LEU A 166 11.48 10.35 -12.42
CA LEU A 166 12.81 10.61 -11.88
C LEU A 166 13.66 11.47 -12.83
N GLY A 167 13.11 12.61 -13.23
CA GLY A 167 13.78 13.57 -14.12
C GLY A 167 13.58 13.26 -15.61
N ALA A 168 14.14 14.14 -16.44
CA ALA A 168 13.94 14.11 -17.89
C ALA A 168 14.31 12.73 -18.47
N GLY A 169 13.34 12.12 -19.13
CA GLY A 169 13.46 10.81 -19.77
C GLY A 169 13.26 9.59 -18.87
N ASN A 170 12.94 9.77 -17.59
CA ASN A 170 12.59 8.71 -16.65
C ASN A 170 11.12 8.84 -16.22
N TYR A 171 10.18 8.43 -17.07
CA TYR A 171 8.73 8.54 -16.85
C TYR A 171 8.14 7.39 -16.02
N GLY A 172 7.32 7.69 -15.01
CA GLY A 172 6.69 6.64 -14.20
C GLY A 172 5.65 5.80 -14.94
N ILE A 173 5.07 4.84 -14.22
CA ILE A 173 3.95 4.02 -14.72
C ILE A 173 2.71 4.89 -15.01
N SER A 174 1.80 4.39 -15.84
CA SER A 174 0.58 5.10 -16.23
C SER A 174 -0.56 5.01 -15.18
N ARG A 175 -0.52 4.00 -14.30
CA ARG A 175 -1.48 3.80 -13.19
C ARG A 175 -1.11 4.57 -11.91
N MET A 176 -0.89 5.87 -12.03
CA MET A 176 -0.68 6.75 -10.88
C MET A 176 -1.22 8.15 -11.14
N ASN A 177 -1.59 8.86 -10.08
CA ASN A 177 -2.07 10.23 -10.14
C ASN A 177 -0.91 11.25 -10.28
N GLY A 178 -0.21 11.19 -11.41
CA GLY A 178 0.93 12.06 -11.74
C GLY A 178 2.28 11.51 -11.30
N GLY A 179 3.36 12.06 -11.87
CA GLY A 179 4.70 11.44 -11.80
C GLY A 179 5.33 11.32 -10.40
N PHE A 180 4.91 12.12 -9.42
CA PHE A 180 5.43 12.02 -8.04
C PHE A 180 4.51 11.24 -7.11
N ALA A 181 3.41 10.70 -7.62
CA ALA A 181 2.49 9.89 -6.85
C ALA A 181 3.04 8.46 -6.66
N ASN A 182 2.19 7.61 -6.11
CA ASN A 182 2.46 6.19 -5.92
C ASN A 182 1.28 5.36 -6.44
N ARG A 183 1.54 4.07 -6.63
CA ARG A 183 0.53 3.04 -6.86
C ARG A 183 0.24 2.37 -5.50
N PRO A 184 -0.70 2.90 -4.70
CA PRO A 184 -1.08 2.24 -3.45
C PRO A 184 -1.77 0.91 -3.74
N ALA A 185 -1.77 0.04 -2.75
CA ALA A 185 -2.47 -1.22 -2.78
C ALA A 185 -3.36 -1.38 -1.56
N PHE A 186 -4.58 -1.85 -1.80
CA PHE A 186 -5.54 -2.18 -0.79
C PHE A 186 -6.21 -3.50 -1.19
N SER A 187 -6.13 -4.52 -0.35
CA SER A 187 -6.77 -5.81 -0.62
C SER A 187 -7.17 -6.55 0.66
N VAL A 188 -8.17 -7.42 0.53
CA VAL A 188 -8.43 -8.49 1.50
C VAL A 188 -7.38 -9.57 1.31
N VAL A 189 -6.78 -10.04 2.40
CA VAL A 189 -5.71 -11.03 2.39
C VAL A 189 -6.07 -12.17 3.34
N PRO A 190 -6.15 -13.42 2.85
CA PRO A 190 -6.21 -14.58 3.73
C PRO A 190 -4.87 -14.75 4.46
N THR A 191 -4.95 -14.95 5.78
CA THR A 191 -3.80 -15.14 6.68
C THR A 191 -3.71 -16.56 7.22
N THR A 192 -4.79 -17.32 7.10
CA THR A 192 -4.89 -18.72 7.52
C THR A 192 -5.69 -19.52 6.49
N GLY A 193 -5.56 -20.84 6.54
CA GLY A 193 -6.30 -21.75 5.67
C GLY A 193 -5.56 -22.12 4.38
N PRO A 194 -6.23 -22.82 3.46
CA PRO A 194 -5.58 -23.43 2.29
C PRO A 194 -5.43 -22.48 1.09
N VAL A 195 -6.06 -21.30 1.11
CA VAL A 195 -6.04 -20.37 -0.01
C VAL A 195 -4.95 -19.33 0.19
N SER A 196 -3.99 -19.29 -0.73
CA SER A 196 -2.96 -18.24 -0.71
C SER A 196 -3.52 -16.88 -1.13
N PRO A 197 -2.89 -15.76 -0.72
CA PRO A 197 -3.27 -14.43 -1.19
C PRO A 197 -3.24 -14.28 -2.71
N VAL A 198 -2.28 -14.93 -3.39
CA VAL A 198 -2.17 -14.88 -4.85
C VAL A 198 -3.32 -15.65 -5.50
N ARG A 199 -3.65 -16.84 -4.99
CA ARG A 199 -4.78 -17.63 -5.51
C ARG A 199 -6.09 -16.89 -5.41
N ARG A 200 -6.37 -16.34 -4.23
CA ARG A 200 -7.57 -15.55 -3.96
C ARG A 200 -7.73 -14.40 -4.95
N ASP A 201 -6.67 -13.61 -5.14
CA ASP A 201 -6.72 -12.45 -6.04
C ASP A 201 -6.80 -12.86 -7.53
N VAL A 202 -6.09 -13.90 -7.97
CA VAL A 202 -6.16 -14.41 -9.36
C VAL A 202 -7.58 -14.84 -9.70
N GLU A 203 -8.16 -15.72 -8.88
CA GLU A 203 -9.49 -16.28 -9.12
C GLU A 203 -10.57 -15.21 -9.03
N ALA A 204 -10.42 -14.22 -8.13
CA ALA A 204 -11.31 -13.06 -8.05
C ALA A 204 -11.27 -12.22 -9.35
N LEU A 205 -10.08 -11.95 -9.91
CA LEU A 205 -9.97 -11.18 -11.15
C LEU A 205 -10.54 -11.92 -12.37
N VAL A 206 -10.31 -13.23 -12.44
CA VAL A 206 -10.87 -14.09 -13.48
C VAL A 206 -12.39 -14.09 -13.42
N ALA A 207 -12.97 -14.24 -12.22
CA ALA A 207 -14.41 -14.18 -12.01
C ALA A 207 -14.98 -12.81 -12.41
N ARG A 208 -14.33 -11.71 -11.99
CA ARG A 208 -14.77 -10.35 -12.32
C ARG A 208 -14.74 -10.06 -13.82
N ARG A 209 -13.72 -10.52 -14.54
CA ARG A 209 -13.62 -10.28 -16.00
C ARG A 209 -14.76 -10.92 -16.81
N ARG A 210 -15.50 -11.86 -16.22
CA ARG A 210 -16.66 -12.50 -16.88
C ARG A 210 -17.98 -11.79 -16.63
N THR A 211 -18.07 -11.02 -15.56
CA THR A 211 -19.30 -10.31 -15.16
C THR A 211 -19.28 -8.85 -15.54
N ASP A 212 -18.09 -8.23 -15.51
CA ASP A 212 -17.94 -6.80 -15.65
C ASP A 212 -17.54 -6.41 -17.08
N ASP A 213 -18.14 -5.34 -17.57
CA ASP A 213 -17.68 -4.69 -18.79
C ASP A 213 -16.26 -4.15 -18.62
N VAL A 214 -15.47 -4.28 -19.68
CA VAL A 214 -14.14 -3.69 -19.75
C VAL A 214 -14.27 -2.16 -19.71
N PRO A 215 -13.52 -1.44 -18.86
CA PRO A 215 -13.53 0.01 -18.86
C PRO A 215 -13.24 0.56 -20.28
N PRO A 216 -14.02 1.53 -20.80
CA PRO A 216 -13.90 2.01 -22.18
C PRO A 216 -12.55 2.60 -22.59
N VAL A 217 -11.69 2.88 -21.60
CA VAL A 217 -10.32 3.35 -21.83
C VAL A 217 -9.40 2.25 -22.38
N TYR A 218 -9.76 0.97 -22.19
CA TYR A 218 -8.98 -0.20 -22.59
C TYR A 218 -9.57 -0.90 -23.81
N ALA A 219 -8.79 -1.81 -24.41
CA ALA A 219 -9.28 -2.67 -25.47
C ALA A 219 -10.37 -3.60 -24.92
N ALA A 220 -11.53 -3.62 -25.57
CA ALA A 220 -12.64 -4.51 -25.18
C ALA A 220 -12.23 -5.99 -25.28
N GLU A 221 -11.51 -6.36 -26.34
CA GLU A 221 -11.00 -7.71 -26.60
C GLU A 221 -9.58 -7.66 -27.16
N GLY A 222 -8.80 -8.72 -26.92
CA GLY A 222 -7.49 -8.91 -27.54
C GLY A 222 -6.42 -7.86 -27.16
N GLY A 223 -6.65 -7.08 -26.11
CA GLY A 223 -5.71 -6.07 -25.63
C GLY A 223 -4.34 -6.64 -25.24
N LEU A 224 -3.31 -5.80 -25.37
CA LEU A 224 -1.95 -6.17 -25.00
C LEU A 224 -1.82 -6.31 -23.47
N GLY A 225 -1.77 -7.55 -22.98
CA GLY A 225 -1.55 -7.84 -21.56
C GLY A 225 -0.07 -7.80 -21.13
N LEU A 226 0.84 -8.27 -22.00
CA LEU A 226 2.28 -8.30 -21.73
C LEU A 226 2.96 -7.17 -22.51
N VAL A 227 3.13 -6.00 -21.88
CA VAL A 227 3.56 -4.76 -22.57
C VAL A 227 4.96 -4.88 -23.18
N TRP A 228 5.80 -5.78 -22.65
CA TRP A 228 7.15 -6.04 -23.16
C TRP A 228 7.19 -6.86 -24.45
N LEU A 229 6.07 -7.35 -24.96
CA LEU A 229 6.04 -7.99 -26.28
C LEU A 229 6.16 -6.98 -27.42
N HIS A 230 5.69 -5.75 -27.20
CA HIS A 230 5.72 -4.71 -28.23
C HIS A 230 7.06 -3.96 -28.22
N PRO A 231 7.71 -3.70 -29.37
CA PRO A 231 8.95 -2.92 -29.43
C PRO A 231 8.83 -1.53 -28.78
N TRP A 232 9.96 -1.00 -28.28
CA TRP A 232 10.03 0.36 -27.74
C TRP A 232 11.27 1.14 -28.19
N ASP A 233 11.04 2.10 -29.08
CA ASP A 233 12.04 3.07 -29.58
C ASP A 233 12.40 4.17 -28.58
N GLY A 234 11.60 4.35 -27.52
CA GLY A 234 11.71 5.45 -26.58
C GLY A 234 11.17 6.79 -27.10
N ALA A 235 10.48 6.81 -28.24
CA ALA A 235 9.89 8.00 -28.84
C ALA A 235 8.37 7.87 -29.08
N THR A 236 7.85 6.63 -29.06
CA THR A 236 6.44 6.33 -29.29
C THR A 236 5.80 5.71 -28.03
N SER A 237 4.62 6.22 -27.66
CA SER A 237 3.81 5.71 -26.55
C SER A 237 2.70 4.79 -27.06
N LEU A 238 2.37 3.76 -26.28
CA LEU A 238 1.14 2.98 -26.44
C LEU A 238 -0.05 3.76 -25.89
N GLN A 239 -1.20 3.60 -26.53
CA GLN A 239 -2.48 4.12 -26.06
C GLN A 239 -3.12 3.12 -25.10
N PRO A 240 -3.81 3.57 -24.03
CA PRO A 240 -4.60 2.70 -23.17
C PRO A 240 -5.58 1.81 -23.93
N SER A 241 -6.15 2.31 -25.03
CA SER A 241 -7.10 1.58 -25.89
C SER A 241 -6.50 0.36 -26.60
N GLU A 242 -5.18 0.19 -26.58
CA GLU A 242 -4.46 -0.97 -27.12
C GLU A 242 -4.20 -2.05 -26.07
N LEU A 243 -4.47 -1.76 -24.79
CA LEU A 243 -4.05 -2.58 -23.66
C LEU A 243 -5.21 -3.41 -23.08
N ASP A 244 -4.88 -4.58 -22.54
CA ASP A 244 -5.82 -5.31 -21.69
C ASP A 244 -5.93 -4.63 -20.31
N PRO A 245 -7.11 -4.52 -19.68
CA PRO A 245 -7.26 -3.96 -18.32
C PRO A 245 -6.30 -4.50 -17.25
N LEU A 246 -5.80 -5.72 -17.39
CA LEU A 246 -4.85 -6.35 -16.47
C LEU A 246 -3.39 -6.26 -16.95
N TYR A 247 -3.08 -5.40 -17.94
CA TYR A 247 -1.74 -5.28 -18.50
C TYR A 247 -0.64 -5.13 -17.43
N ILE A 248 0.48 -5.79 -17.67
CA ILE A 248 1.69 -5.68 -16.85
C ILE A 248 2.60 -4.63 -17.49
N GLU A 249 2.77 -3.51 -16.78
CA GLU A 249 3.47 -2.34 -17.28
C GLU A 249 5.00 -2.50 -17.32
N ILE A 250 5.64 -1.76 -18.23
CA ILE A 250 7.09 -1.52 -18.27
C ILE A 250 7.39 -0.03 -18.51
N CYS A 251 7.65 0.74 -17.46
CA CYS A 251 7.85 2.18 -17.57
C CYS A 251 9.31 2.62 -17.87
N ARG A 252 10.26 1.69 -17.95
CA ARG A 252 11.70 1.97 -18.12
C ARG A 252 12.32 1.18 -19.27
N ARG A 253 13.22 1.83 -20.01
CA ARG A 253 14.01 1.19 -21.07
C ARG A 253 15.26 0.58 -20.44
N VAL A 254 15.17 -0.71 -20.16
CA VAL A 254 16.25 -1.51 -19.57
C VAL A 254 16.40 -2.79 -20.38
N ARG A 255 17.64 -3.24 -20.50
CA ARG A 255 17.99 -4.54 -21.07
C ARG A 255 19.05 -5.22 -20.22
N LEU A 256 18.76 -6.41 -19.72
CA LEU A 256 19.72 -7.28 -19.10
C LEU A 256 20.58 -7.95 -20.16
N VAL A 257 21.87 -8.07 -19.86
CA VAL A 257 22.91 -8.58 -20.74
C VAL A 257 23.80 -9.56 -19.97
N ASP A 258 24.42 -10.47 -20.72
CA ASP A 258 25.47 -11.36 -20.22
C ASP A 258 26.83 -10.67 -20.42
N GLU A 259 27.47 -10.30 -19.31
CA GLU A 259 28.80 -9.70 -19.28
C GLU A 259 29.76 -10.65 -18.58
N GLY A 260 30.46 -11.47 -19.38
CA GLY A 260 31.47 -12.40 -18.86
C GLY A 260 30.88 -13.48 -17.93
N GLY A 261 29.66 -13.95 -18.19
CA GLY A 261 28.99 -14.96 -17.38
C GLY A 261 28.20 -14.40 -16.19
N ARG A 262 28.08 -13.07 -16.10
CA ARG A 262 27.27 -12.39 -15.07
C ARG A 262 26.16 -11.60 -15.73
N ILE A 263 25.01 -11.51 -15.06
CA ILE A 263 23.93 -10.62 -15.47
C ILE A 263 24.32 -9.19 -15.07
N ALA A 264 24.22 -8.28 -16.03
CA ALA A 264 24.26 -6.83 -15.83
C ALA A 264 23.10 -6.18 -16.59
N ALA A 265 22.87 -4.88 -16.43
CA ALA A 265 21.89 -4.16 -17.25
C ALA A 265 22.49 -2.99 -18.04
N ARG A 266 21.83 -2.68 -19.14
CA ARG A 266 21.94 -1.45 -19.91
C ARG A 266 20.63 -0.69 -19.78
N ALA A 267 20.71 0.61 -19.51
CA ALA A 267 19.54 1.47 -19.34
C ALA A 267 19.66 2.76 -20.16
N GLY A 268 18.52 3.35 -20.49
CA GLY A 268 18.45 4.63 -21.20
C GLY A 268 17.11 5.33 -20.97
N GLY A 269 17.09 6.64 -21.18
CA GLY A 269 15.85 7.40 -21.11
C GLY A 269 14.94 7.20 -22.32
N SER A 270 13.74 7.72 -22.23
CA SER A 270 12.81 7.91 -23.36
C SER A 270 12.45 9.40 -23.52
N LYS A 271 11.89 9.78 -24.66
CA LYS A 271 11.35 11.13 -24.91
C LYS A 271 9.90 11.27 -24.47
N VAL A 272 9.22 10.14 -24.32
CA VAL A 272 7.80 10.02 -23.95
C VAL A 272 7.62 8.85 -22.98
N PRO A 273 6.55 8.83 -22.16
CA PRO A 273 6.21 7.65 -21.34
C PRO A 273 5.91 6.43 -22.22
N ARG A 274 6.05 5.22 -21.67
CA ARG A 274 5.74 3.99 -22.42
C ARG A 274 4.26 3.94 -22.81
N ILE A 275 3.39 4.29 -21.89
CA ILE A 275 1.94 4.34 -22.08
C ILE A 275 1.51 5.79 -21.89
N VAL A 276 0.60 6.28 -22.74
CA VAL A 276 0.02 7.61 -22.57
C VAL A 276 -0.66 7.70 -21.19
N PRO A 277 -0.35 8.72 -20.37
CA PRO A 277 -0.91 8.82 -19.03
C PRO A 277 -2.43 8.83 -19.04
N ILE A 278 -3.02 7.99 -18.19
CA ILE A 278 -4.47 7.95 -17.99
C ILE A 278 -4.85 9.10 -17.04
N PRO A 279 -5.83 9.95 -17.36
CA PRO A 279 -6.28 11.01 -16.46
C PRO A 279 -6.61 10.46 -15.05
N GLY A 280 -5.95 11.01 -14.03
CA GLY A 280 -6.05 10.55 -12.63
C GLY A 280 -5.53 9.13 -12.37
N GLY A 281 -5.05 8.41 -13.38
CA GLY A 281 -4.65 7.00 -13.32
C GLY A 281 -5.80 6.00 -13.20
N ALA A 282 -7.06 6.43 -13.38
CA ALA A 282 -8.20 5.85 -12.67
C ALA A 282 -9.27 5.11 -13.50
N PRO A 283 -8.95 4.27 -14.50
CA PRO A 283 -9.72 3.02 -14.48
C PRO A 283 -8.87 1.76 -14.36
N GLY A 284 -9.30 0.86 -13.47
CA GLY A 284 -9.07 -0.57 -13.60
C GLY A 284 -7.87 -1.16 -12.87
N ASP A 285 -7.14 -0.40 -12.04
CA ASP A 285 -6.17 -1.03 -11.15
C ASP A 285 -6.88 -1.82 -10.04
N PRO A 286 -6.67 -3.14 -9.92
CA PRO A 286 -7.42 -3.94 -8.96
C PRO A 286 -7.08 -3.70 -7.49
N TRP A 287 -5.97 -3.01 -7.21
CA TRP A 287 -5.49 -2.73 -5.86
C TRP A 287 -5.51 -1.25 -5.49
N ALA A 288 -5.58 -0.33 -6.46
CA ALA A 288 -5.42 1.09 -6.17
C ALA A 288 -6.76 1.74 -5.76
N PRO A 289 -6.95 2.18 -4.51
CA PRO A 289 -8.11 2.96 -4.12
C PRO A 289 -8.19 4.28 -4.91
N MET A 290 -9.42 4.75 -5.13
CA MET A 290 -9.68 6.01 -5.80
C MET A 290 -10.26 7.04 -4.83
N VAL A 291 -10.11 8.30 -5.18
CA VAL A 291 -10.77 9.44 -4.54
C VAL A 291 -11.44 10.28 -5.61
N SER A 292 -12.70 10.62 -5.39
CA SER A 292 -13.45 11.58 -6.20
C SER A 292 -13.45 12.93 -5.48
N ASP A 293 -12.91 13.95 -6.15
CA ASP A 293 -13.01 15.32 -5.69
C ASP A 293 -13.40 16.28 -6.82
N LYS A 294 -13.31 17.58 -6.57
CA LYS A 294 -13.65 18.63 -7.54
C LYS A 294 -12.87 18.54 -8.86
N ASP A 295 -11.70 17.90 -8.86
CA ASP A 295 -10.82 17.79 -10.03
C ASP A 295 -11.06 16.46 -10.78
N GLY A 296 -12.01 15.64 -10.34
CA GLY A 296 -12.40 14.36 -10.93
C GLY A 296 -12.01 13.15 -10.09
N ILE A 297 -12.13 11.97 -10.69
CA ILE A 297 -11.75 10.69 -10.07
C ILE A 297 -10.27 10.43 -10.33
N LYS A 298 -9.52 10.12 -9.27
CA LYS A 298 -8.10 9.80 -9.36
C LYS A 298 -7.70 8.70 -8.39
N ILE A 299 -6.62 7.99 -8.68
CA ILE A 299 -5.96 7.10 -7.72
C ILE A 299 -5.55 7.93 -6.49
N LEU A 300 -5.79 7.39 -5.30
CA LEU A 300 -5.34 7.98 -4.05
C LEU A 300 -3.81 8.07 -4.02
N THR A 301 -3.25 9.26 -3.86
CA THR A 301 -1.84 9.41 -3.54
C THR A 301 -1.64 9.29 -2.03
N VAL A 302 -0.89 8.27 -1.58
CA VAL A 302 -0.51 8.17 -0.16
C VAL A 302 0.65 9.10 0.13
N ASP A 303 0.58 9.86 1.22
CA ASP A 303 1.65 10.77 1.65
C ASP A 303 2.50 10.15 2.76
N ALA A 304 3.54 10.86 3.23
CA ALA A 304 4.43 10.43 4.31
C ALA A 304 3.73 10.04 5.62
N GLY A 305 2.47 10.45 5.84
CA GLY A 305 1.65 10.03 6.98
C GLY A 305 1.11 8.60 6.87
N GLY A 306 1.19 7.98 5.70
CA GLY A 306 0.82 6.59 5.47
C GLY A 306 -0.63 6.28 5.83
N PHE A 307 -0.86 5.09 6.39
CA PHE A 307 -2.19 4.52 6.63
C PHE A 307 -2.66 4.69 8.09
N HIS A 308 -2.69 5.91 8.63
CA HIS A 308 -3.27 6.18 9.96
C HIS A 308 -4.79 5.92 10.00
N TYR A 309 -5.37 5.75 11.19
CA TYR A 309 -6.76 5.29 11.37
C TYR A 309 -7.77 6.14 10.61
N ARG A 310 -7.63 7.48 10.64
CA ARG A 310 -8.55 8.37 9.91
C ARG A 310 -8.59 8.10 8.40
N ARG A 311 -7.44 7.80 7.78
CA ARG A 311 -7.37 7.45 6.36
C ARG A 311 -8.00 6.09 6.12
N MET A 312 -7.71 5.13 7.00
CA MET A 312 -8.30 3.80 6.92
C MET A 312 -9.82 3.82 7.07
N VAL A 313 -10.38 4.65 7.96
CA VAL A 313 -11.84 4.85 8.07
C VAL A 313 -12.42 5.40 6.77
N ARG A 314 -11.78 6.42 6.17
CA ARG A 314 -12.24 6.97 4.88
C ARG A 314 -12.24 5.92 3.78
N LEU A 315 -11.17 5.13 3.69
CA LEU A 315 -11.01 4.07 2.71
C LEU A 315 -12.04 2.95 2.91
N LEU A 316 -12.09 2.36 4.10
CA LEU A 316 -12.94 1.20 4.40
C LEU A 316 -14.44 1.49 4.25
N PHE A 317 -14.87 2.72 4.54
CA PHE A 317 -16.29 3.09 4.58
C PHE A 317 -16.67 4.14 3.54
N GLY A 318 -15.84 4.32 2.51
CA GLY A 318 -16.11 5.21 1.38
C GLY A 318 -16.46 6.66 1.75
N ARG A 319 -15.82 7.21 2.79
CA ARG A 319 -16.07 8.60 3.23
C ARG A 319 -15.23 9.58 2.42
N ASP A 320 -15.66 10.83 2.33
CA ASP A 320 -14.95 11.91 1.63
C ASP A 320 -14.57 11.54 0.19
N GLY A 321 -15.48 10.90 -0.55
CA GLY A 321 -15.28 10.51 -1.95
C GLY A 321 -14.31 9.35 -2.19
N HIS A 322 -13.84 8.67 -1.14
CA HIS A 322 -12.96 7.51 -1.29
C HIS A 322 -13.74 6.29 -1.78
N VAL A 323 -13.09 5.48 -2.62
CA VAL A 323 -13.67 4.25 -3.18
C VAL A 323 -12.64 3.13 -3.04
N LEU A 324 -13.09 1.99 -2.51
CA LEU A 324 -12.26 0.80 -2.40
C LEU A 324 -11.96 0.21 -3.78
N PRO A 325 -10.74 -0.33 -3.98
CA PRO A 325 -10.43 -1.09 -5.17
C PRO A 325 -11.11 -2.48 -5.10
N PHE A 326 -11.21 -3.15 -6.25
CA PHE A 326 -11.87 -4.44 -6.34
C PHE A 326 -11.35 -5.47 -5.34
N LEU A 327 -10.03 -5.62 -5.23
CA LEU A 327 -9.46 -6.68 -4.40
C LEU A 327 -9.59 -6.40 -2.90
N ALA A 328 -10.08 -5.21 -2.52
CA ALA A 328 -10.49 -4.89 -1.16
C ALA A 328 -11.96 -5.24 -0.87
N GLU A 329 -12.73 -5.70 -1.86
CA GLU A 329 -14.07 -6.25 -1.67
C GLU A 329 -13.99 -7.70 -1.20
N MET A 330 -14.98 -8.13 -0.39
CA MET A 330 -15.15 -9.52 0.02
C MET A 330 -15.79 -10.31 -1.10
N VAL A 331 -15.15 -11.40 -1.54
CA VAL A 331 -15.68 -12.29 -2.58
C VAL A 331 -16.35 -13.52 -1.95
N PRO A 332 -17.32 -14.18 -2.64
CA PRO A 332 -18.04 -15.33 -2.07
C PRO A 332 -17.16 -16.52 -1.65
N THR A 333 -15.96 -16.64 -2.21
CA THR A 333 -14.99 -17.70 -1.90
C THR A 333 -14.09 -17.39 -0.71
N ASP A 334 -14.17 -16.18 -0.16
CA ASP A 334 -13.42 -15.81 1.04
C ASP A 334 -13.96 -16.56 2.29
N ALA A 335 -13.05 -16.99 3.16
CA ALA A 335 -13.41 -17.55 4.46
C ALA A 335 -14.00 -16.45 5.37
N GLU A 336 -14.92 -16.80 6.28
CA GLU A 336 -15.48 -15.80 7.22
C GLU A 336 -14.48 -15.34 8.30
N GLU A 337 -13.33 -16.00 8.42
CA GLU A 337 -12.31 -15.75 9.43
C GLU A 337 -10.90 -15.84 8.83
N GLY A 338 -9.92 -15.33 9.56
CA GLY A 338 -8.52 -15.37 9.12
C GLY A 338 -8.23 -14.40 7.99
N LEU A 339 -8.99 -13.32 7.86
CA LEU A 339 -8.79 -12.27 6.88
C LEU A 339 -8.23 -10.99 7.51
N VAL A 340 -7.38 -10.30 6.75
CA VAL A 340 -6.98 -8.93 7.03
C VAL A 340 -7.28 -8.04 5.85
N ILE A 341 -7.64 -6.77 6.07
CA ILE A 341 -7.48 -5.73 5.06
C ILE A 341 -6.05 -5.24 5.13
N ARG A 342 -5.32 -5.36 4.03
CA ARG A 342 -3.94 -4.94 3.91
C ARG A 342 -3.82 -3.70 3.03
N ALA A 343 -3.22 -2.66 3.58
CA ALA A 343 -2.87 -1.43 2.89
C ALA A 343 -1.36 -1.32 2.70
N ARG A 344 -0.89 -1.00 1.49
CA ARG A 344 0.53 -0.82 1.18
C ARG A 344 0.76 0.38 0.27
N ALA A 345 1.85 1.12 0.51
CA ALA A 345 2.30 2.17 -0.39
C ALA A 345 3.79 2.46 -0.17
N LEU A 346 4.53 2.63 -1.26
CA LEU A 346 5.85 3.23 -1.26
C LEU A 346 5.70 4.71 -1.59
N THR A 347 5.80 5.58 -0.59
CA THR A 347 5.54 7.01 -0.75
C THR A 347 6.76 7.71 -1.32
N ARG A 348 6.52 8.64 -2.23
CA ARG A 348 7.56 9.37 -2.95
C ARG A 348 7.30 10.86 -2.80
N GLY A 349 8.38 11.62 -2.76
CA GLY A 349 8.39 13.06 -2.87
C GLY A 349 9.31 13.48 -4.01
N GLN A 350 9.42 14.78 -4.25
CA GLN A 350 10.28 15.30 -5.30
C GLN A 350 11.75 14.94 -5.02
N GLY A 351 12.27 13.95 -5.74
CA GLY A 351 13.65 13.46 -5.60
C GLY A 351 13.93 12.72 -4.29
N LYS A 352 12.93 12.10 -3.65
CA LYS A 352 13.10 11.31 -2.42
C LYS A 352 12.01 10.25 -2.25
N THR A 353 12.29 9.23 -1.47
CA THR A 353 11.33 8.28 -0.91
C THR A 353 10.94 8.74 0.49
N GLU A 354 9.64 8.80 0.79
CA GLU A 354 9.10 9.31 2.06
C GLU A 354 8.67 8.21 3.03
N GLY A 355 8.74 6.94 2.61
CA GLY A 355 8.49 5.78 3.47
C GLY A 355 7.92 4.58 2.73
N LEU A 356 8.14 3.40 3.29
CA LEU A 356 7.36 2.20 2.97
C LEU A 356 6.31 2.02 4.07
N HIS A 357 5.04 2.16 3.71
CA HIS A 357 3.93 2.05 4.65
C HIS A 357 3.16 0.76 4.37
N GLU A 358 2.93 -0.01 5.43
CA GLU A 358 2.11 -1.23 5.42
C GLU A 358 1.23 -1.22 6.67
N ARG A 359 -0.06 -1.55 6.50
CA ARG A 359 -0.99 -1.72 7.62
C ARG A 359 -1.93 -2.87 7.34
N ASP A 360 -2.04 -3.75 8.33
CA ASP A 360 -3.04 -4.81 8.38
C ASP A 360 -4.11 -4.47 9.41
N ILE A 361 -5.37 -4.68 9.02
CA ILE A 361 -6.53 -4.59 9.91
C ILE A 361 -7.19 -5.97 9.91
N PRO A 362 -7.10 -6.73 11.00
CA PRO A 362 -7.86 -7.97 11.17
C PRO A 362 -9.35 -7.73 11.02
N ILE A 363 -10.01 -8.64 10.32
CA ILE A 363 -11.44 -8.58 10.04
C ILE A 363 -12.11 -9.62 10.94
N SER A 364 -12.95 -9.18 11.88
CA SER A 364 -13.74 -10.12 12.67
C SER A 364 -14.85 -10.73 11.80
N ARG A 365 -15.36 -11.89 12.21
CA ARG A 365 -16.50 -12.55 11.53
C ARG A 365 -17.70 -11.61 11.38
N THR A 366 -17.95 -10.77 12.38
CA THR A 366 -19.03 -9.78 12.35
C THR A 366 -18.81 -8.73 11.27
N VAL A 367 -17.59 -8.17 11.19
CA VAL A 367 -17.22 -7.18 10.17
C VAL A 367 -17.27 -7.80 8.78
N TYR A 368 -16.77 -9.03 8.62
CA TYR A 368 -16.86 -9.78 7.36
C TYR A 368 -18.31 -9.88 6.88
N ARG A 369 -19.22 -10.33 7.75
CA ARG A 369 -20.66 -10.46 7.43
C ARG A 369 -21.30 -9.12 7.09
N ALA A 370 -20.97 -8.07 7.84
CA ALA A 370 -21.49 -6.72 7.58
C ALA A 370 -21.02 -6.19 6.21
N MET A 371 -19.73 -6.32 5.89
CA MET A 371 -19.16 -5.93 4.60
C MET A 371 -19.77 -6.75 3.45
N ARG A 372 -19.89 -8.07 3.61
CA ARG A 372 -20.44 -8.99 2.60
C ARG A 372 -21.90 -8.72 2.27
N ASN A 373 -22.69 -8.31 3.26
CA ASN A 373 -24.12 -8.03 3.14
C ASN A 373 -24.41 -6.56 2.82
N ARG A 374 -23.39 -5.75 2.51
CA ARG A 374 -23.51 -4.30 2.28
C ARG A 374 -24.21 -3.56 3.44
N ALA A 375 -24.03 -4.06 4.66
CA ALA A 375 -24.58 -3.53 5.90
C ALA A 375 -23.51 -2.86 6.78
N ALA A 376 -22.39 -2.44 6.18
CA ALA A 376 -21.26 -1.84 6.89
C ALA A 376 -21.49 -0.38 7.32
N ASP A 377 -22.65 0.22 7.00
CA ASP A 377 -22.95 1.62 7.30
C ASP A 377 -22.92 1.94 8.80
N ALA A 378 -23.50 1.08 9.64
CA ALA A 378 -23.51 1.26 11.09
C ALA A 378 -22.08 1.29 11.66
N ILE A 379 -21.22 0.39 11.18
CA ILE A 379 -19.79 0.34 11.51
C ILE A 379 -19.09 1.61 11.03
N GLY A 380 -19.35 2.03 9.80
CA GLY A 380 -18.78 3.25 9.24
C GLY A 380 -19.20 4.52 9.96
N HIS A 381 -20.43 4.58 10.48
CA HIS A 381 -20.90 5.67 11.33
C HIS A 381 -20.16 5.69 12.68
N ALA A 382 -20.10 4.56 13.38
CA ALA A 382 -19.35 4.45 14.64
C ALA A 382 -17.86 4.79 14.48
N ALA A 383 -17.24 4.36 13.38
CA ALA A 383 -15.86 4.68 13.05
C ALA A 383 -15.66 6.20 12.84
N THR A 384 -16.58 6.85 12.12
CA THR A 384 -16.53 8.30 11.89
C THR A 384 -16.71 9.06 13.20
N GLU A 385 -17.64 8.64 14.04
CA GLU A 385 -17.88 9.23 15.36
C GLU A 385 -16.63 9.10 16.26
N ARG A 386 -15.98 7.94 16.30
CA ARG A 386 -14.72 7.76 17.03
C ARG A 386 -13.60 8.67 16.52
N VAL A 387 -13.50 8.89 15.21
CA VAL A 387 -12.53 9.85 14.65
C VAL A 387 -12.81 11.26 15.18
N THR A 388 -14.08 11.67 15.23
CA THR A 388 -14.51 12.95 15.79
C THR A 388 -14.19 13.05 17.27
N LEU A 389 -14.53 12.04 18.07
CA LEU A 389 -14.24 12.00 19.52
C LEU A 389 -12.74 12.11 19.80
N ALA A 390 -11.89 11.37 19.08
CA ALA A 390 -10.44 11.48 19.21
C ALA A 390 -9.95 12.90 18.87
N ALA A 391 -10.52 13.53 17.83
CA ALA A 391 -10.19 14.91 17.46
C ALA A 391 -10.62 15.91 18.53
N GLU A 392 -11.78 15.74 19.17
CA GLU A 392 -12.24 16.58 20.27
C GLU A 392 -11.35 16.43 21.51
N ILE A 393 -10.95 15.22 21.88
CA ILE A 393 -9.96 15.00 22.97
C ILE A 393 -8.65 15.73 22.65
N GLN A 394 -8.13 15.57 21.43
CA GLN A 394 -6.87 16.22 21.05
C GLN A 394 -6.98 17.75 21.08
N ASN A 395 -8.02 18.31 20.46
CA ASN A 395 -8.11 19.74 20.16
C ASN A 395 -8.79 20.58 21.25
N ARG A 396 -9.67 19.98 22.06
CA ARG A 396 -10.41 20.68 23.13
C ARG A 396 -9.94 20.32 24.54
N VAL A 397 -9.26 19.19 24.72
CA VAL A 397 -8.79 18.73 26.02
C VAL A 397 -7.27 18.85 26.13
N LEU A 398 -6.54 18.09 25.31
CA LEU A 398 -5.08 17.97 25.46
C LEU A 398 -4.33 19.22 24.97
N LYS A 399 -4.58 19.68 23.73
CA LYS A 399 -3.86 20.82 23.15
C LYS A 399 -4.01 22.10 24.00
N PRO A 400 -5.21 22.53 24.41
CA PRO A 400 -5.35 23.73 25.24
C PRO A 400 -4.62 23.61 26.57
N ALA A 401 -4.64 22.45 27.21
CA ALA A 401 -3.94 22.20 28.47
C ALA A 401 -2.41 22.27 28.30
N LEU A 402 -1.87 21.67 27.23
CA LEU A 402 -0.44 21.76 26.90
C LEU A 402 -0.02 23.20 26.62
N LEU A 403 -0.82 23.97 25.89
CA LEU A 403 -0.52 25.38 25.61
C LEU A 403 -0.55 26.20 26.90
N ALA A 404 -1.56 26.01 27.77
CA ALA A 404 -1.62 26.66 29.07
C ALA A 404 -0.37 26.35 29.92
N LEU A 405 0.08 25.09 29.91
CA LEU A 405 1.30 24.67 30.61
C LEU A 405 2.55 25.35 30.04
N PHE A 406 2.72 25.33 28.72
CA PHE A 406 3.91 25.85 28.04
C PHE A 406 4.00 27.38 28.02
N GLN A 407 2.87 28.06 28.13
CA GLN A 407 2.76 29.52 28.27
C GLN A 407 2.85 30.01 29.73
N ASN A 408 3.12 29.12 30.69
CA ASN A 408 3.25 29.43 32.12
C ASN A 408 1.93 29.84 32.82
N GLY A 409 0.79 29.27 32.42
CA GLY A 409 -0.51 29.52 33.04
C GLY A 409 -1.04 30.94 32.79
N PRO A 410 -1.24 31.33 31.52
CA PRO A 410 -1.84 32.63 31.18
C PRO A 410 -3.31 32.67 31.62
N GLU A 411 -3.90 33.87 31.67
CA GLU A 411 -5.36 34.01 31.89
C GLU A 411 -6.16 33.50 30.68
N THR A 412 -5.65 33.77 29.47
CA THR A 412 -6.20 33.29 28.21
C THR A 412 -5.10 32.59 27.42
N VAL A 413 -5.38 31.39 26.92
CA VAL A 413 -4.44 30.61 26.10
C VAL A 413 -4.28 31.27 24.73
N ASP A 414 -3.05 31.60 24.35
CA ASP A 414 -2.72 32.04 22.99
C ASP A 414 -2.49 30.83 22.08
N TYR A 415 -3.45 30.54 21.19
CA TYR A 415 -3.34 29.41 20.27
C TYR A 415 -2.30 29.62 19.15
N GLN A 416 -1.79 30.84 18.97
CA GLN A 416 -0.82 31.20 17.93
C GLN A 416 0.63 31.23 18.44
N ASP A 417 0.87 31.00 19.73
CA ASP A 417 2.22 30.95 20.29
C ASP A 417 3.05 29.83 19.63
N LYS A 418 4.02 30.22 18.81
CA LYS A 418 4.85 29.29 18.03
C LYS A 418 5.68 28.36 18.91
N GLY A 419 6.18 28.85 20.05
CA GLY A 419 7.04 28.09 20.95
C GLY A 419 6.28 27.04 21.76
N ALA A 420 5.07 27.37 22.22
CA ALA A 420 4.16 26.45 22.88
C ALA A 420 3.64 25.40 21.90
N ASN A 421 3.25 25.80 20.68
CA ASN A 421 2.83 24.85 19.65
C ASN A 421 3.97 23.90 19.23
N ALA A 422 5.20 24.41 19.09
CA ALA A 422 6.36 23.57 18.76
C ALA A 422 6.62 22.49 19.84
N ARG A 423 6.53 22.87 21.13
CA ARG A 423 6.68 21.93 22.26
C ARG A 423 5.51 20.95 22.40
N ALA A 424 4.29 21.38 22.08
CA ALA A 424 3.11 20.52 22.14
C ALA A 424 3.05 19.51 20.99
N ARG A 425 3.71 19.78 19.86
CA ARG A 425 3.58 18.98 18.63
C ARG A 425 3.88 17.49 18.86
N ASP A 426 5.01 17.16 19.48
CA ASP A 426 5.39 15.76 19.73
C ASP A 426 4.36 15.03 20.60
N LEU A 427 3.91 15.66 21.68
CA LEU A 427 2.91 15.09 22.59
C LEU A 427 1.56 14.86 21.90
N LEU A 428 1.13 15.79 21.03
CA LEU A 428 -0.08 15.61 20.24
C LEU A 428 0.06 14.48 19.21
N THR A 429 1.23 14.35 18.57
CA THR A 429 1.52 13.22 17.67
C THR A 429 1.54 11.89 18.43
N ARG A 430 2.06 11.86 19.67
CA ARG A 430 2.04 10.67 20.53
C ARG A 430 0.63 10.30 20.96
N PHE A 431 -0.24 11.28 21.23
CA PHE A 431 -1.65 11.03 21.48
C PHE A 431 -2.34 10.40 20.26
N ASP A 432 -2.17 10.98 19.07
CA ASP A 432 -2.78 10.46 17.83
C ASP A 432 -2.28 9.03 17.52
N ARG A 433 -0.99 8.75 17.73
CA ARG A 433 -0.43 7.40 17.61
C ARG A 433 -1.04 6.42 18.61
N ALA A 434 -1.25 6.84 19.86
CA ALA A 434 -1.88 5.98 20.87
C ALA A 434 -3.34 5.66 20.53
N VAL A 435 -4.07 6.59 19.90
CA VAL A 435 -5.39 6.30 19.32
C VAL A 435 -5.28 5.28 18.19
N ASP A 436 -4.31 5.47 17.29
CA ASP A 436 -4.16 4.67 16.08
C ASP A 436 -3.86 3.18 16.35
N VAL A 437 -3.08 2.89 17.40
CA VAL A 437 -2.61 1.54 17.76
C VAL A 437 -3.76 0.54 17.96
N SER A 438 -4.79 0.91 18.72
CA SER A 438 -5.89 0.00 19.06
C SER A 438 -7.22 0.35 18.38
N PHE A 439 -7.24 1.39 17.52
CA PHE A 439 -8.47 1.98 16.99
C PHE A 439 -9.45 0.94 16.43
N PHE A 440 -8.97 0.04 15.56
CA PHE A 440 -9.84 -0.95 14.91
C PHE A 440 -10.21 -2.10 15.82
N GLU A 441 -9.31 -2.55 16.69
CA GLU A 441 -9.61 -3.58 17.69
C GLU A 441 -10.73 -3.11 18.63
N ASP A 442 -10.62 -1.88 19.17
CA ASP A 442 -11.67 -1.29 19.98
C ASP A 442 -12.96 -1.04 19.16
N LEU A 443 -12.82 -0.76 17.86
CA LEU A 443 -13.96 -0.60 16.95
C LEU A 443 -14.77 -1.87 16.80
N TRP A 444 -14.11 -2.98 16.53
CA TRP A 444 -14.75 -4.27 16.36
C TRP A 444 -15.46 -4.72 17.64
N ALA A 445 -14.88 -4.41 18.81
CA ALA A 445 -15.49 -4.72 20.10
C ALA A 445 -16.88 -4.06 20.32
N GLU A 446 -17.22 -2.95 19.63
CA GLU A 446 -18.58 -2.37 19.70
C GLU A 446 -19.64 -3.24 19.00
N PHE A 447 -19.24 -4.14 18.11
CA PHE A 447 -20.16 -4.90 17.25
C PHE A 447 -20.19 -6.39 17.59
N GLU A 448 -19.43 -6.85 18.58
CA GLU A 448 -19.51 -8.25 19.01
C GLU A 448 -20.90 -8.57 19.60
N PRO A 449 -21.43 -9.80 19.43
CA PRO A 449 -22.85 -10.11 19.69
C PRO A 449 -23.38 -9.74 21.08
N GLU A 450 -22.52 -9.73 22.11
CA GLU A 450 -22.88 -9.45 23.51
C GLU A 450 -22.40 -8.06 23.99
N ALA A 451 -21.89 -7.23 23.08
CA ALA A 451 -21.40 -5.90 23.42
C ALA A 451 -22.56 -4.91 23.62
N ASP A 452 -22.44 -4.04 24.61
CA ASP A 452 -23.16 -2.76 24.65
C ASP A 452 -22.28 -1.72 23.94
N PRO A 453 -22.63 -1.29 22.71
CA PRO A 453 -21.79 -0.38 21.92
C PRO A 453 -21.53 0.95 22.63
N GLU A 454 -22.52 1.48 23.36
CA GLU A 454 -22.38 2.76 24.06
C GLU A 454 -21.40 2.62 25.23
N ALA A 455 -21.52 1.55 26.02
CA ALA A 455 -20.61 1.27 27.12
C ALA A 455 -19.17 1.04 26.63
N VAL A 456 -18.98 0.29 25.54
CA VAL A 456 -17.66 0.05 24.94
C VAL A 456 -17.04 1.37 24.46
N ARG A 457 -17.81 2.21 23.75
CA ARG A 457 -17.36 3.53 23.31
C ARG A 457 -16.97 4.43 24.48
N LYS A 458 -17.81 4.46 25.51
CA LYS A 458 -17.59 5.25 26.73
C LYS A 458 -16.30 4.83 27.43
N ALA A 459 -16.08 3.53 27.59
CA ALA A 459 -14.85 3.00 28.18
C ALA A 459 -13.61 3.40 27.36
N TRP A 460 -13.70 3.32 26.03
CA TRP A 460 -12.64 3.75 25.12
C TRP A 460 -12.28 5.24 25.29
N VAL A 461 -13.28 6.13 25.30
CA VAL A 461 -13.05 7.58 25.52
C VAL A 461 -12.46 7.84 26.91
N GLN A 462 -12.94 7.16 27.94
CA GLN A 462 -12.40 7.27 29.31
C GLN A 462 -10.93 6.89 29.39
N ARG A 463 -10.55 5.79 28.74
CA ARG A 463 -9.15 5.36 28.64
C ARG A 463 -8.30 6.42 27.96
N LEU A 464 -8.72 6.94 26.80
CA LEU A 464 -7.98 7.97 26.07
C LEU A 464 -7.79 9.26 26.87
N VAL A 465 -8.82 9.73 27.57
CA VAL A 465 -8.71 10.95 28.38
C VAL A 465 -7.85 10.72 29.62
N ARG A 466 -8.12 9.66 30.39
CA ARG A 466 -7.53 9.46 31.73
C ARG A 466 -6.13 8.86 31.68
N GLU A 467 -5.90 7.92 30.77
CA GLU A 467 -4.67 7.12 30.75
C GLU A 467 -3.69 7.61 29.69
N VAL A 468 -4.17 8.18 28.59
CA VAL A 468 -3.30 8.68 27.51
C VAL A 468 -3.10 10.19 27.61
N ALA A 469 -4.14 10.99 27.38
CA ALA A 469 -4.02 12.46 27.31
C ALA A 469 -3.55 13.07 28.62
N ARG A 470 -4.11 12.66 29.77
CA ARG A 470 -3.67 13.16 31.08
C ARG A 470 -2.24 12.71 31.41
N HIS A 471 -1.84 11.51 31.00
CA HIS A 471 -0.46 11.04 31.22
C HIS A 471 0.53 11.89 30.43
N LEU A 472 0.25 12.18 29.15
CA LEU A 472 1.09 13.07 28.33
C LEU A 472 1.19 14.49 28.92
N LEU A 473 0.12 15.02 29.50
CA LEU A 473 0.16 16.30 30.21
C LEU A 473 1.08 16.26 31.45
N LYS A 474 1.00 15.17 32.23
CA LYS A 474 1.88 14.98 33.41
C LYS A 474 3.35 14.84 33.02
N GLU A 475 3.62 14.09 31.95
CA GLU A 475 4.97 13.97 31.40
C GLU A 475 5.50 15.33 30.92
N ALA A 476 4.66 16.11 30.25
CA ALA A 476 5.01 17.46 29.83
C ALA A 476 5.38 18.36 31.01
N ASP A 477 4.67 18.29 32.14
CA ASP A 477 5.02 19.03 33.36
C ASP A 477 6.35 18.55 33.95
N ALA A 478 6.56 17.23 34.03
CA ALA A 478 7.79 16.65 34.56
C ALA A 478 9.04 17.04 33.74
N GLY A 479 8.89 17.21 32.42
CA GLY A 479 9.97 17.64 31.52
C GLY A 479 10.30 19.14 31.56
N LEU A 480 9.56 19.97 32.29
CA LEU A 480 9.82 21.40 32.35
C LEU A 480 10.90 21.76 33.38
N SER A 481 12.06 22.24 32.89
CA SER A 481 13.04 22.93 33.74
C SER A 481 12.61 24.39 33.99
N LYS A 482 12.00 24.68 35.15
CA LYS A 482 11.55 26.05 35.53
C LYS A 482 11.58 26.29 37.04
N ALA A 483 11.72 27.57 37.44
CA ALA A 483 11.64 28.04 38.82
C ALA A 483 10.29 27.69 39.49
N VAL A 484 10.36 27.17 40.73
CA VAL A 484 9.27 26.49 41.47
C VAL A 484 7.91 27.22 41.46
N GLY A 485 7.90 28.56 41.60
CA GLY A 485 6.65 29.32 41.71
C GLY A 485 5.81 29.40 40.42
N ARG A 486 6.45 29.46 39.25
CA ARG A 486 5.72 29.54 37.96
C ARG A 486 5.20 28.17 37.51
N ARG A 487 5.81 27.08 38.01
CA ARG A 487 5.40 25.71 37.71
C ARG A 487 4.00 25.40 38.26
N TRP A 488 3.77 25.65 39.54
CA TRP A 488 2.48 25.35 40.17
C TRP A 488 1.30 26.11 39.54
N ARG A 489 1.48 27.40 39.24
CA ARG A 489 0.47 28.18 38.49
C ARG A 489 0.18 27.56 37.13
N ALA A 490 1.21 27.22 36.37
CA ALA A 490 1.05 26.63 35.04
C ALA A 490 0.34 25.27 35.10
N LEU A 491 0.73 24.41 36.05
CA LEU A 491 0.13 23.09 36.26
C LEU A 491 -1.34 23.18 36.65
N VAL A 492 -1.68 23.97 37.67
CA VAL A 492 -3.08 24.13 38.12
C VAL A 492 -3.95 24.68 36.99
N ARG A 493 -3.46 25.65 36.23
CA ARG A 493 -4.19 26.19 35.06
C ARG A 493 -4.34 25.15 33.96
N ALA A 494 -3.30 24.38 33.67
CA ALA A 494 -3.35 23.33 32.67
C ALA A 494 -4.34 22.22 33.06
N GLU A 495 -4.35 21.78 34.32
CA GLU A 495 -5.32 20.79 34.81
C GLU A 495 -6.75 21.33 34.79
N ALA A 496 -6.96 22.58 35.17
CA ALA A 496 -8.27 23.22 35.10
C ALA A 496 -8.79 23.28 33.66
N VAL A 497 -7.95 23.69 32.70
CA VAL A 497 -8.28 23.72 31.27
C VAL A 497 -8.55 22.32 30.74
N PHE A 498 -7.73 21.33 31.12
CA PHE A 498 -7.92 19.93 30.73
C PHE A 498 -9.30 19.42 31.15
N TRP A 499 -9.65 19.53 32.42
CA TRP A 499 -10.94 19.04 32.92
C TRP A 499 -12.14 19.90 32.51
N ALA A 500 -11.94 21.19 32.23
CA ALA A 500 -12.98 22.01 31.62
C ALA A 500 -13.28 21.53 30.19
N GLY A 501 -12.24 21.25 29.40
CA GLY A 501 -12.38 20.68 28.06
C GLY A 501 -13.09 19.33 28.06
N ALA A 502 -12.69 18.43 28.97
CA ALA A 502 -13.28 17.08 29.08
C ALA A 502 -14.76 17.09 29.54
N ARG A 503 -15.23 18.18 30.16
CA ARG A 503 -16.63 18.34 30.62
C ARG A 503 -17.44 19.27 29.72
N ASN A 504 -16.88 19.70 28.59
CA ASN A 504 -17.53 20.67 27.75
C ASN A 504 -18.77 20.04 27.09
N PRO A 505 -19.99 20.55 27.34
CA PRO A 505 -21.22 19.98 26.75
C PRO A 505 -21.28 20.16 25.23
N LYS A 506 -20.41 20.98 24.64
CA LYS A 506 -20.25 21.11 23.19
C LYS A 506 -19.35 20.05 22.57
N THR A 507 -18.68 19.24 23.39
CA THR A 507 -17.95 18.05 22.95
C THR A 507 -18.85 16.86 23.23
N ASP A 508 -19.06 15.97 22.26
CA ASP A 508 -19.86 14.74 22.44
C ASP A 508 -19.14 13.70 23.33
N LEU A 509 -18.24 14.15 24.21
CA LEU A 509 -17.53 13.29 25.15
C LEU A 509 -18.48 12.83 26.26
N PRO A 510 -18.43 11.55 26.65
CA PRO A 510 -19.25 11.04 27.73
C PRO A 510 -18.92 11.75 29.04
N GLN A 511 -19.95 12.01 29.85
CA GLN A 511 -19.75 12.61 31.16
C GLN A 511 -18.86 11.72 32.04
N PHE A 512 -17.72 12.27 32.48
CA PHE A 512 -16.69 11.54 33.25
C PHE A 512 -16.92 11.53 34.77
N PHE A 513 -17.78 12.41 35.25
CA PHE A 513 -18.17 12.54 36.64
C PHE A 513 -19.69 12.56 36.70
N PRO A 514 -20.31 11.92 37.72
CA PRO A 514 -21.73 12.12 37.95
C PRO A 514 -21.98 13.62 38.12
N GLU A 515 -23.08 14.13 37.55
CA GLU A 515 -23.53 15.48 37.91
C GLU A 515 -23.59 15.53 39.44
N PRO A 516 -23.02 16.57 40.08
CA PRO A 516 -23.27 16.74 41.49
C PRO A 516 -24.79 16.77 41.64
N LYS A 517 -25.34 15.78 42.35
CA LYS A 517 -26.73 15.86 42.78
C LYS A 517 -26.83 17.23 43.44
N ARG A 518 -27.61 18.12 42.85
CA ARG A 518 -28.08 19.28 43.60
C ARG A 518 -28.85 18.67 44.76
N ASP A 519 -28.22 18.64 45.93
CA ASP A 519 -28.98 18.57 47.16
C ASP A 519 -29.75 19.89 47.23
N ASP A 520 -30.90 19.93 46.57
CA ASP A 520 -31.95 20.90 46.83
C ASP A 520 -32.54 20.54 48.21
N ALA A 521 -31.75 20.75 49.27
CA ALA A 521 -32.15 20.59 50.66
C ALA A 521 -31.19 21.33 51.61
N ALA A 522 -31.36 22.66 51.70
CA ALA A 522 -31.50 23.43 52.96
C ALA A 522 -31.38 24.93 52.68
#